data_AF-A0A7C3IKW0-F1
#
_entry.id   AF-A0A7C3IKW0-F1
#
_cell.length_a   1.000
_cell.length_b   1.000
_cell.length_c   1.000
_cell.angle_alpha   90.00
_cell.angle_beta   90.00
_cell.angle_gamma   90.00
#
_symmetry.space_group_name_H-M   'P 1'
#
loop_
_entity.id
_entity.type
_entity.pdbx_description
1 polymer ?
#
loop_
_entity_poly.entity_id
_entity_poly.type
_entity_poly.pdbx_seq_one_letter_code
_entity_poly.pdbx_strand_id
1 'polypeptide(L)'
;MTDWYEIWLYSTNTYIEPDSDSMVALTSMPTEAQTVAEPIWTKIKVAGLERDRVPIREPEERNGIIVHCTTQIEQFNLKILPFLFPEDRENLDDLYDIFLKQYIFLSIHGNDSTYQYNDDFHDSTECMAVSLKSLPKPEHNYDEGYKVLKVELQRFFPIYGS
;
A
#
# COMPACT_ATOMS: atom_id res chain seq x y z
N MET A 1 -3.17 22.17 6.63
CA MET A 1 -1.95 21.52 6.13
C MET A 1 -2.38 20.15 5.65
N THR A 2 -1.99 19.75 4.44
CA THR A 2 -2.19 18.36 4.00
C THR A 2 -1.20 17.51 4.78
N ASP A 3 -1.69 16.51 5.51
CA ASP A 3 -0.82 15.57 6.19
C ASP A 3 -0.08 14.74 5.13
N TRP A 4 1.25 14.76 5.20
CA TRP A 4 2.11 13.98 4.32
C TRP A 4 2.51 12.70 5.04
N TYR A 5 2.43 11.59 4.32
CA TYR A 5 2.95 10.30 4.77
C TYR A 5 4.06 9.87 3.84
N GLU A 6 5.01 9.12 4.36
CA GLU A 6 6.01 8.41 3.58
C GLU A 6 5.64 6.94 3.60
N ILE A 7 5.43 6.34 2.44
CA ILE A 7 5.16 4.90 2.33
C ILE A 7 6.31 4.25 1.59
N TRP A 8 6.72 3.09 2.04
CA TRP A 8 7.82 2.35 1.45
C TRP A 8 7.24 1.06 0.87
N LEU A 9 7.49 0.87 -0.42
CA LEU A 9 7.02 -0.29 -1.16
C LEU A 9 8.20 -1.17 -1.52
N TYR A 10 8.10 -2.44 -1.17
CA TYR A 10 8.93 -3.49 -1.71
C TYR A 10 8.05 -4.41 -2.54
N SER A 11 8.53 -4.80 -3.72
CA SER A 11 7.75 -5.66 -4.61
C SER A 11 8.61 -6.75 -5.21
N THR A 12 8.03 -7.94 -5.38
CA THR A 12 8.77 -9.11 -5.82
C THR A 12 7.85 -10.13 -6.49
N ASN A 13 8.45 -11.05 -7.25
CA ASN A 13 7.76 -12.22 -7.81
C ASN A 13 7.91 -13.46 -6.91
N THR A 14 8.70 -13.37 -5.85
CA THR A 14 8.85 -14.45 -4.88
C THR A 14 7.75 -14.34 -3.83
N TYR A 15 7.02 -15.43 -3.63
CA TYR A 15 6.01 -15.51 -2.58
C TYR A 15 6.66 -15.48 -1.20
N ILE A 16 6.13 -14.63 -0.32
CA ILE A 16 6.49 -14.56 1.10
C ILE A 16 5.17 -14.63 1.84
N GLU A 17 5.02 -15.63 2.72
CA GLU A 17 3.76 -15.93 3.37
C GLU A 17 3.43 -14.89 4.45
N PRO A 18 2.29 -14.17 4.33
CA PRO A 18 1.78 -13.33 5.41
C PRO A 18 1.05 -14.15 6.48
N ASP A 19 0.94 -13.57 7.67
CA ASP A 19 0.10 -14.11 8.75
C ASP A 19 -1.40 -13.81 8.54
N SER A 20 -2.20 -14.13 9.56
CA SER A 20 -3.65 -13.90 9.53
C SER A 20 -4.06 -12.43 9.44
N ASP A 21 -3.18 -11.50 9.82
CA ASP A 21 -3.42 -10.06 9.76
C ASP A 21 -2.84 -9.41 8.51
N SER A 22 -2.36 -10.22 7.56
CA SER A 22 -1.64 -9.80 6.34
C SER A 22 -0.25 -9.22 6.63
N MET A 23 0.36 -9.53 7.76
CA MET A 23 1.69 -9.02 8.13
C MET A 23 2.79 -10.03 7.78
N VAL A 24 3.96 -9.51 7.41
CA VAL A 24 5.16 -10.27 7.07
C VAL A 24 6.33 -9.72 7.86
N ALA A 25 6.99 -10.58 8.64
CA ALA A 25 8.22 -10.21 9.34
C ALA A 25 9.34 -9.93 8.34
N LEU A 26 10.06 -8.81 8.49
CA LEU A 26 11.15 -8.46 7.57
C LEU A 26 12.26 -9.52 7.53
N THR A 27 12.51 -10.21 8.65
CA THR A 27 13.48 -11.32 8.72
C THR A 27 13.15 -12.50 7.80
N SER A 28 11.90 -12.61 7.35
CA SER A 28 11.47 -13.62 6.36
C SER A 28 11.70 -13.20 4.91
N MET A 29 12.09 -11.95 4.68
CA MET A 29 12.41 -11.42 3.35
C MET A 29 13.85 -11.78 2.92
N PRO A 30 14.17 -11.67 1.62
CA PRO A 30 15.55 -11.74 1.14
C PRO A 30 16.44 -10.74 1.89
N THR A 31 17.71 -11.07 2.12
CA THR A 31 18.64 -10.26 2.93
C THR A 31 18.63 -8.77 2.58
N GLU A 32 18.58 -8.46 1.29
CA GLU A 32 18.57 -7.09 0.74
C GLU A 32 17.29 -6.31 1.06
N ALA A 33 16.23 -6.98 1.51
CA ALA A 33 14.94 -6.41 1.90
C ALA A 33 14.63 -6.59 3.40
N GLN A 34 15.51 -7.20 4.19
CA GLN A 34 15.29 -7.43 5.63
C GLN A 34 15.35 -6.15 6.48
N THR A 35 15.86 -5.05 5.92
CA THR A 35 15.73 -3.72 6.51
C THR A 35 15.15 -2.77 5.50
N VAL A 36 14.16 -2.01 5.96
CA VAL A 36 13.45 -1.00 5.16
C VAL A 36 14.39 0.12 4.71
N ALA A 37 15.55 0.29 5.39
CA ALA A 37 16.55 1.28 5.03
C ALA A 37 17.28 0.98 3.70
N GLU A 38 17.18 -0.25 3.19
CA GLU A 38 17.86 -0.68 1.97
C GLU A 38 17.30 -0.01 0.71
N PRO A 39 18.14 0.20 -0.34
CA PRO A 39 17.72 0.83 -1.59
C PRO A 39 16.61 0.09 -2.36
N ILE A 40 16.36 -1.20 -2.06
CA ILE A 40 15.33 -2.00 -2.73
C ILE A 40 13.91 -1.56 -2.36
N TRP A 41 13.76 -0.81 -1.26
CA TRP A 41 12.50 -0.22 -0.85
C TRP A 41 12.31 1.12 -1.54
N THR A 42 11.25 1.22 -2.35
CA THR A 42 10.91 2.47 -3.02
C THR A 42 10.14 3.36 -2.06
N LYS A 43 10.73 4.51 -1.74
CA LYS A 43 10.19 5.48 -0.77
C LYS A 43 9.36 6.52 -1.50
N ILE A 44 8.11 6.64 -1.13
CA ILE A 44 7.13 7.45 -1.85
C ILE A 44 6.44 8.39 -0.87
N LYS A 45 6.37 9.67 -1.24
CA LYS A 45 5.57 10.65 -0.51
C LYS A 45 4.13 10.62 -1.00
N VAL A 46 3.18 10.50 -0.08
CA VAL A 46 1.76 10.51 -0.38
C VAL A 46 1.06 11.68 0.30
N ALA A 47 0.18 12.34 -0.45
CA ALA A 47 -0.66 13.43 0.01
C ALA A 47 -1.92 12.85 0.66
N GLY A 48 -1.90 12.69 1.99
CA GLY A 48 -2.95 12.00 2.73
C GLY A 48 -2.94 10.49 2.56
N LEU A 49 -3.45 9.80 3.57
CA LEU A 49 -3.66 8.36 3.59
C LEU A 49 -5.13 8.11 3.94
N GLU A 50 -5.95 7.86 2.93
CA GLU A 50 -7.36 7.52 3.13
C GLU A 50 -7.49 6.01 3.29
N ARG A 51 -8.23 5.58 4.34
CA ARG A 51 -8.44 4.18 4.66
C ARG A 51 -9.91 3.88 4.72
N ASP A 52 -10.32 2.91 3.92
CA ASP A 52 -11.70 2.43 3.87
C ASP A 52 -11.75 0.97 4.28
N ARG A 53 -12.88 0.58 4.88
CA ARG A 53 -13.22 -0.83 5.09
C ARG A 53 -14.29 -1.20 4.09
N VAL A 54 -13.92 -2.01 3.11
CA VAL A 54 -14.83 -2.44 2.05
C VAL A 54 -15.29 -3.87 2.31
N PRO A 55 -16.58 -4.21 2.13
CA PRO A 55 -17.04 -5.58 2.23
C PRO A 55 -16.28 -6.48 1.25
N ILE A 56 -15.89 -7.69 1.68
CA ILE A 56 -15.24 -8.66 0.79
C ILE A 56 -16.18 -9.12 -0.33
N ARG A 57 -17.50 -9.04 -0.08
CA ARG A 57 -18.55 -9.45 -1.00
C ARG A 57 -19.66 -8.42 -0.98
N GLU A 58 -20.34 -8.26 -2.10
CA GLU A 58 -21.57 -7.48 -2.13
C GLU A 58 -22.63 -8.13 -1.21
N PRO A 59 -23.52 -7.32 -0.60
CA PRO A 59 -24.63 -7.86 0.17
C PRO A 59 -25.47 -8.81 -0.69
N GLU A 60 -25.77 -9.99 -0.16
CA GLU A 60 -26.64 -10.95 -0.83
C GLU A 60 -28.10 -10.66 -0.45
N GLU A 61 -28.99 -10.64 -1.43
CA GLU A 61 -30.43 -10.68 -1.15
C GLU A 61 -30.89 -12.13 -1.00
N ARG A 62 -31.45 -12.47 0.17
CA ARG A 62 -32.06 -13.78 0.42
C ARG A 62 -33.51 -13.58 0.83
N ASN A 63 -34.44 -14.01 -0.02
CA ASN A 63 -35.89 -13.93 0.22
C ASN A 63 -36.39 -12.51 0.61
N GLY A 64 -35.89 -11.46 -0.08
CA GLY A 64 -36.29 -10.07 0.20
C GLY A 64 -35.59 -9.41 1.40
N ILE A 65 -34.65 -10.10 2.05
CA ILE A 65 -33.82 -9.57 3.13
C ILE A 65 -32.40 -9.35 2.60
N ILE A 66 -31.88 -8.13 2.76
CA ILE A 66 -30.49 -7.80 2.47
C ILE A 66 -29.63 -8.37 3.60
N VAL A 67 -28.81 -9.37 3.29
CA VAL A 67 -27.83 -9.93 4.22
C VAL A 67 -26.51 -9.19 3.99
N HIS A 68 -26.17 -8.30 4.93
CA HIS A 68 -24.91 -7.57 4.89
C HIS A 68 -23.72 -8.51 5.12
N CYS A 69 -22.67 -8.36 4.32
CA CYS A 69 -21.41 -9.03 4.58
C CYS A 69 -20.74 -8.37 5.80
N THR A 70 -20.57 -9.12 6.88
CA THR A 70 -19.89 -8.64 8.10
C THR A 70 -18.37 -8.61 7.95
N THR A 71 -17.84 -9.34 6.96
CA THR A 71 -16.39 -9.42 6.72
C THR A 71 -15.97 -8.28 5.80
N GLN A 72 -15.10 -7.42 6.31
CA GLN A 72 -14.57 -6.27 5.59
C GLN A 72 -13.06 -6.42 5.42
N ILE A 73 -12.53 -5.88 4.32
CA ILE A 73 -11.11 -5.77 4.05
C ILE A 73 -10.70 -4.30 4.07
N GLU A 74 -9.51 -4.02 4.58
CA GLU A 74 -8.95 -2.68 4.57
C GLU A 74 -8.39 -2.35 3.17
N GLN A 75 -8.81 -1.19 2.66
CA GLN A 75 -8.36 -0.60 1.41
C GLN A 75 -7.66 0.74 1.71
N PHE A 76 -6.50 0.95 1.11
CA PHE A 76 -5.72 2.17 1.17
C PHE A 76 -5.85 2.91 -0.15
N ASN A 77 -6.34 4.14 -0.10
CA ASN A 77 -6.41 5.02 -1.26
C ASN A 77 -5.26 6.03 -1.16
N LEU A 78 -4.26 5.83 -2.00
CA LEU A 78 -3.02 6.59 -1.99
C LEU A 78 -3.01 7.60 -3.13
N LYS A 79 -2.66 8.84 -2.79
CA LYS A 79 -2.42 9.93 -3.74
C LYS A 79 -0.93 10.20 -3.80
N ILE A 80 -0.25 9.52 -4.71
CA ILE A 80 1.18 9.72 -4.96
C ILE A 80 1.33 10.99 -5.79
N LEU A 81 2.32 11.83 -5.48
CA LEU A 81 2.64 13.04 -6.23
C LEU A 81 3.92 12.90 -7.07
N PRO A 82 3.86 12.28 -8.25
CA PRO A 82 5.06 11.96 -9.02
C PRO A 82 5.50 13.06 -10.00
N PHE A 83 5.06 14.32 -9.85
CA PHE A 83 5.32 15.35 -10.88
C PHE A 83 5.61 16.75 -10.32
N LEU A 84 6.37 16.85 -9.23
CA LEU A 84 6.80 18.16 -8.75
C LEU A 84 8.05 18.64 -9.53
N PHE A 85 8.91 17.72 -9.99
CA PHE A 85 10.18 18.00 -10.68
C PHE A 85 10.47 17.01 -11.85
N PRO A 86 11.31 17.36 -12.83
CA PRO A 86 11.64 16.48 -13.96
C PRO A 86 12.27 15.13 -13.60
N GLU A 87 13.04 15.09 -12.50
CA GLU A 87 13.62 13.89 -11.90
C GLU A 87 12.57 12.90 -11.36
N ASP A 88 11.36 13.37 -11.07
CA ASP A 88 10.24 12.51 -10.64
C ASP A 88 9.68 11.63 -11.78
N ARG A 89 10.05 11.89 -13.04
CA ARG A 89 9.64 11.04 -14.17
C ARG A 89 10.30 9.67 -14.15
N GLU A 90 11.57 9.59 -13.78
CA GLU A 90 12.26 8.29 -13.63
C GLU A 90 11.61 7.50 -12.48
N ASN A 91 11.28 8.18 -11.38
CA ASN A 91 10.54 7.58 -10.26
C ASN A 91 9.15 7.06 -10.64
N LEU A 92 8.50 7.61 -11.68
CA LEU A 92 7.19 7.14 -12.15
C LEU A 92 7.29 5.79 -12.86
N ASP A 93 8.30 5.59 -13.70
CA ASP A 93 8.51 4.32 -14.40
C ASP A 93 8.88 3.22 -13.39
N ASP A 94 9.74 3.53 -12.41
CA ASP A 94 10.05 2.64 -11.29
C ASP A 94 8.79 2.30 -10.46
N LEU A 95 7.93 3.29 -10.19
CA LEU A 95 6.63 3.10 -9.53
C LEU A 95 5.72 2.15 -10.31
N TYR A 96 5.64 2.29 -11.63
CA TYR A 96 4.86 1.36 -12.46
C TYR A 96 5.45 -0.05 -12.40
N ASP A 97 6.77 -0.18 -12.46
CA ASP A 97 7.45 -1.48 -12.38
C ASP A 97 7.20 -2.21 -11.06
N ILE A 98 7.07 -1.48 -9.95
CA ILE A 98 6.65 -2.02 -8.64
C ILE A 98 5.25 -2.61 -8.75
N PHE A 99 4.32 -1.86 -9.33
CA PHE A 99 2.93 -2.26 -9.47
C PHE A 99 2.72 -3.42 -10.47
N LEU A 100 3.71 -3.72 -11.31
CA LEU A 100 3.68 -4.86 -12.21
C LEU A 100 4.14 -6.18 -11.56
N LYS A 101 4.73 -6.15 -10.35
CA LYS A 101 5.13 -7.37 -9.64
C LYS A 101 3.93 -8.08 -9.01
N GLN A 102 4.08 -9.39 -8.78
CA GLN A 102 3.01 -10.23 -8.23
C GLN A 102 2.70 -9.95 -6.76
N TYR A 103 3.72 -9.66 -5.96
CA TYR A 103 3.59 -9.43 -4.52
C TYR A 103 4.14 -8.07 -4.16
N ILE A 104 3.38 -7.33 -3.36
CA ILE A 104 3.71 -5.98 -2.92
C ILE A 104 3.62 -5.94 -1.40
N PHE A 105 4.64 -5.37 -0.78
CA PHE A 105 4.76 -5.20 0.66
C PHE A 105 4.85 -3.73 0.97
N LEU A 106 4.02 -3.29 1.92
CA LEU A 106 3.82 -1.90 2.30
C LEU A 106 4.29 -1.69 3.73
N SER A 107 5.16 -0.70 3.91
CA SER A 107 5.46 -0.08 5.21
C SER A 107 4.98 1.37 5.19
N ILE A 108 4.28 1.81 6.23
CA ILE A 108 3.72 3.16 6.33
C ILE A 108 4.49 3.92 7.42
N HIS A 109 5.03 5.08 7.06
CA HIS A 109 5.80 5.95 7.94
C HIS A 109 5.15 7.34 7.98
N GLY A 110 4.82 7.86 9.16
CA GLY A 110 4.20 9.18 9.29
C GLY A 110 3.93 9.60 10.74
N ASN A 111 3.59 10.88 10.92
CA ASN A 111 3.44 11.52 12.22
C ASN A 111 2.22 11.06 13.05
N ASP A 112 1.33 10.24 12.49
CA ASP A 112 0.09 9.84 13.17
C ASP A 112 0.32 8.70 14.18
N SER A 113 0.05 9.01 15.44
CA SER A 113 0.23 8.17 16.64
C SER A 113 -0.46 6.80 16.63
N THR A 114 -1.38 6.56 15.71
CA THR A 114 -2.01 5.23 15.55
C THR A 114 -1.11 4.22 14.87
N TYR A 115 -0.06 4.68 14.16
CA TYR A 115 0.99 3.88 13.54
C TYR A 115 2.38 4.50 13.77
N GLN A 116 2.56 5.23 14.89
CA GLN A 116 3.87 5.75 15.28
C GLN A 116 4.82 4.58 15.55
N TYR A 117 5.59 4.21 14.54
CA TYR A 117 6.95 3.78 14.72
C TYR A 117 7.79 5.05 14.85
N ASN A 118 8.36 5.27 16.04
CA ASN A 118 9.17 6.43 16.39
C ASN A 118 10.27 6.73 15.36
N ASP A 119 10.76 7.97 15.38
CA ASP A 119 11.85 8.52 14.55
C ASP A 119 13.21 7.76 14.62
N ASP A 120 13.28 6.65 15.36
CA ASP A 120 14.35 5.65 15.30
C ASP A 120 14.04 4.64 14.16
N PHE A 121 14.12 5.14 12.92
CA PHE A 121 13.67 4.54 11.65
C PHE A 121 14.28 3.17 11.23
N HIS A 122 14.95 2.44 12.14
CA HIS A 122 15.62 1.17 11.87
C HIS A 122 14.83 -0.09 12.27
N ASP A 123 13.72 0.04 13.02
CA ASP A 123 13.13 -1.09 13.77
C ASP A 123 11.69 -1.47 13.37
N SER A 124 11.19 -1.15 12.16
CA SER A 124 9.98 -1.84 11.70
C SER A 124 10.33 -3.31 11.51
N THR A 125 9.82 -4.20 12.37
CA THR A 125 10.13 -5.64 12.27
C THR A 125 9.25 -6.35 11.26
N GLU A 126 8.23 -5.67 10.75
CA GLU A 126 7.21 -6.23 9.87
C GLU A 126 6.75 -5.21 8.81
N CYS A 127 6.04 -5.72 7.82
CA CYS A 127 5.39 -4.96 6.77
C CYS A 127 4.09 -5.65 6.37
N MET A 128 3.21 -4.94 5.68
CA MET A 128 1.91 -5.46 5.27
C MET A 128 1.95 -6.01 3.84
N ALA A 129 1.51 -7.24 3.63
CA ALA A 129 1.25 -7.77 2.31
C ALA A 129 -0.03 -7.13 1.73
N VAL A 130 0.10 -6.54 0.56
CA VAL A 130 -0.97 -5.84 -0.14
C VAL A 130 -1.05 -6.26 -1.60
N SER A 131 -2.21 -6.05 -2.20
CA SER A 131 -2.43 -6.25 -3.63
C SER A 131 -3.04 -4.99 -4.23
N LEU A 132 -2.80 -4.79 -5.53
CA LEU A 132 -3.48 -3.74 -6.28
C LEU A 132 -4.95 -4.09 -6.45
N LYS A 133 -5.81 -3.17 -6.01
CA LYS A 133 -7.25 -3.28 -6.25
C LYS A 133 -7.59 -2.96 -7.70
N SER A 134 -6.92 -1.96 -8.25
CA SER A 134 -7.12 -1.48 -9.61
C SER A 134 -5.80 -0.94 -10.18
N LEU A 135 -5.73 -0.86 -11.51
CA LEU A 135 -4.57 -0.26 -12.17
C LEU A 135 -4.41 1.20 -11.74
N PRO A 136 -3.19 1.68 -11.44
CA PRO A 136 -2.93 3.07 -11.09
C PRO A 136 -3.47 4.04 -12.14
N LYS A 137 -4.20 5.07 -11.70
CA LYS A 137 -4.82 6.06 -12.60
C LYS A 137 -4.20 7.43 -12.40
N PRO A 138 -3.64 8.05 -13.45
CA PRO A 138 -3.20 9.44 -13.37
C PRO A 138 -4.41 10.37 -13.37
N GLU A 139 -4.42 11.33 -12.47
CA GLU A 139 -5.39 12.41 -12.39
C GLU A 139 -4.68 13.77 -12.44
N HIS A 140 -5.37 14.79 -12.94
CA HIS A 140 -4.84 16.16 -12.98
C HIS A 140 -5.47 16.94 -11.84
N ASN A 141 -4.65 17.50 -10.95
CA ASN A 141 -5.10 18.50 -10.00
C ASN A 141 -4.91 19.88 -10.64
N TYR A 142 -5.96 20.36 -11.30
CA TYR A 142 -5.93 21.64 -12.01
C TYR A 142 -5.73 22.84 -11.09
N ASP A 143 -6.16 22.74 -9.83
CA ASP A 143 -6.07 23.83 -8.86
C ASP A 143 -4.64 24.04 -8.35
N GLU A 144 -3.85 22.96 -8.29
CA GLU A 144 -2.47 22.99 -7.78
C GLU A 144 -1.41 22.79 -8.88
N GLY A 145 -1.83 22.56 -10.12
CA GLY A 145 -0.95 22.52 -11.29
C GLY A 145 -0.08 21.26 -11.44
N TYR A 146 -0.35 20.20 -10.66
CA TYR A 146 0.37 18.94 -10.72
C TYR A 146 -0.52 17.75 -11.11
N LYS A 147 0.11 16.65 -11.50
CA LYS A 147 -0.55 15.36 -11.73
C LYS A 147 -0.37 14.46 -10.51
N VAL A 148 -1.41 13.69 -10.19
CA VAL A 148 -1.45 12.73 -9.09
C VAL A 148 -1.57 11.35 -9.68
N LEU A 149 -0.88 10.36 -9.12
CA LEU A 149 -1.16 8.96 -9.40
C LEU A 149 -2.01 8.41 -8.26
N LYS A 150 -3.26 8.06 -8.56
CA LYS A 150 -4.14 7.39 -7.60
C LYS A 150 -3.88 5.89 -7.66
N VAL A 151 -3.58 5.32 -6.50
CA VAL A 151 -3.33 3.90 -6.30
C VAL A 151 -4.25 3.38 -5.20
N GLU A 152 -4.93 2.28 -5.49
CA GLU A 152 -5.80 1.58 -4.53
C GLU A 152 -5.14 0.26 -4.16
N LEU A 153 -4.72 0.13 -2.91
CA LEU A 153 -4.15 -1.11 -2.36
C LEU A 153 -5.17 -1.75 -1.41
N GLN A 154 -5.27 -3.07 -1.41
CA GLN A 154 -6.07 -3.82 -0.44
C GLN A 154 -5.18 -4.83 0.27
N ARG A 155 -5.47 -5.15 1.54
CA ARG A 155 -4.76 -6.22 2.25
C ARG A 155 -4.77 -7.52 1.44
N PHE A 156 -3.67 -8.26 1.48
CA PHE A 156 -3.56 -9.57 0.86
C PHE A 156 -3.59 -10.64 1.95
N PHE A 157 -4.69 -11.38 2.02
CA PHE A 157 -4.80 -12.53 2.91
C PHE A 157 -4.38 -13.81 2.19
N PRO A 158 -3.65 -14.72 2.87
CA PRO A 158 -3.31 -16.01 2.29
C PRO A 158 -4.60 -16.80 2.06
N ILE A 159 -4.75 -17.38 0.86
CA ILE A 159 -5.86 -18.27 0.56
C ILE A 159 -5.54 -19.62 1.22
N TYR A 160 -5.95 -19.81 2.47
CA TYR A 160 -5.92 -21.15 3.06
C TYR A 160 -6.89 -22.03 2.26
N GLY A 161 -6.36 -23.08 1.64
CA GLY A 161 -7.16 -24.04 0.89
C GLY A 161 -8.28 -24.60 1.76
N SER A 162 -9.52 -24.30 1.36
CA SER A 162 -10.76 -24.87 1.89
C SER A 162 -10.95 -26.31 1.46
#